data_AF-A0A7V6CQV7-F1
#
_entry.id   AF-A0A7V6CQV7-F1
#
_cell.length_a   1.000
_cell.length_b   1.000
_cell.length_c   1.000
_cell.angle_alpha   90.00
_cell.angle_beta   90.00
_cell.angle_gamma   90.00
#
_symmetry.space_group_name_H-M   'P 1'
#
loop_
_entity.id
_entity.type
_entity.pdbx_description
1 polymer ?
#
loop_
_entity_poly.entity_id
_entity_poly.type
_entity_poly.pdbx_seq_one_letter_code
_entity_poly.pdbx_strand_id
1 'polypeptide(L)'
;MPTDKETLQVIGHPNIFAIGDATDLPISKSGAAAHFEAEILADNLTAMLRGEQPSHRYDGSVMCFMEVGEQRATLPKFNYEHPPRPPAPSRLFHWMKAAFGRFYPLLMEGTSPAAVFHTLRGDYHA
;
A
#
# COMPACT_ATOMS: atom_id res chain seq x y z
N MET A 1 16.39 -2.93 -4.11
CA MET A 1 16.99 -2.31 -5.31
C MET A 1 16.95 -0.81 -5.14
N PRO A 2 18.00 -0.06 -5.50
CA PRO A 2 18.00 1.40 -5.46
C PRO A 2 16.84 1.99 -6.26
N THR A 3 15.87 2.57 -5.55
CA THR A 3 14.60 3.02 -6.13
C THR A 3 14.27 4.41 -5.64
N ASP A 4 13.82 5.29 -6.53
CA ASP A 4 13.30 6.60 -6.14
C ASP A 4 11.99 6.43 -5.36
N LYS A 5 11.92 7.07 -4.20
CA LYS A 5 10.86 6.82 -3.21
C LYS A 5 9.48 7.34 -3.60
N GLU A 6 9.40 8.29 -4.53
CA GLU A 6 8.11 8.87 -4.92
C GLU A 6 7.66 8.35 -6.28
N THR A 7 8.60 8.10 -7.20
CA THR A 7 8.30 7.66 -8.56
C THR A 7 8.35 6.15 -8.75
N LEU A 8 8.94 5.42 -7.80
CA LEU A 8 9.14 3.96 -7.84
C LEU A 8 10.05 3.49 -8.99
N GLN A 9 10.78 4.43 -9.59
CA GLN A 9 11.71 4.17 -10.69
C GLN A 9 13.06 3.71 -10.15
N VAL A 10 13.66 2.70 -10.79
CA VAL A 10 14.99 2.21 -10.42
C VAL A 10 16.04 3.26 -10.81
N ILE A 11 16.90 3.61 -9.86
CA ILE A 11 17.91 4.64 -10.04
C ILE A 11 18.88 4.22 -11.15
N GLY A 12 19.10 5.11 -12.12
CA GLY A 12 19.95 4.86 -13.29
C GLY A 12 19.26 4.11 -14.45
N HIS A 13 17.99 3.71 -14.31
CA HIS A 13 17.26 2.97 -15.32
C HIS A 13 15.89 3.62 -15.63
N PRO A 14 15.77 4.42 -16.71
CA PRO A 14 14.58 5.24 -16.97
C PRO A 14 13.28 4.45 -17.19
N ASN A 15 13.39 3.21 -17.65
CA ASN A 15 12.24 2.36 -18.02
C ASN A 15 12.08 1.14 -17.10
N ILE A 16 12.72 1.15 -15.92
CA ILE A 16 12.64 0.05 -14.96
C ILE A 16 12.04 0.60 -13.66
N PHE A 17 11.04 -0.10 -13.14
CA PHE A 17 10.33 0.24 -11.92
C PHE A 17 10.39 -0.94 -10.96
N ALA A 18 10.37 -0.67 -9.66
CA ALA A 18 10.38 -1.69 -8.62
C ALA A 18 9.34 -1.34 -7.55
N ILE A 19 8.66 -2.36 -7.02
CA ILE A 19 7.66 -2.23 -5.95
C ILE A 19 7.81 -3.36 -4.93
N GLY A 20 7.18 -3.20 -3.78
CA GLY A 20 7.14 -4.13 -2.66
C GLY A 20 8.51 -4.38 -2.03
N ASP A 21 8.71 -5.60 -1.59
CA ASP A 21 9.90 -6.04 -0.85
C ASP A 21 11.19 -5.95 -1.68
N ALA A 22 11.09 -5.83 -3.00
CA ALA A 22 12.23 -5.67 -3.90
C ALA A 22 12.88 -4.28 -3.83
N THR A 23 12.18 -3.25 -3.34
CA THR A 23 12.67 -1.87 -3.27
C THR A 23 13.51 -1.62 -2.01
N ASP A 24 14.37 -0.60 -2.03
CA ASP A 24 15.09 -0.12 -0.85
C ASP A 24 14.40 1.06 -0.14
N LEU A 25 13.11 1.30 -0.43
CA LEU A 25 12.37 2.40 0.15
C LEU A 25 12.39 2.36 1.69
N PRO A 26 12.55 3.52 2.37
CA PRO A 26 12.67 3.61 3.82
C PRO A 26 11.30 3.53 4.50
N ILE A 27 10.58 2.42 4.28
CA ILE A 27 9.26 2.13 4.84
C ILE A 27 9.21 0.70 5.37
N SER A 28 8.20 0.38 6.19
CA SER A 28 7.92 -1.01 6.54
C SER A 28 7.39 -1.78 5.33
N LYS A 29 8.05 -2.90 5.02
CA LYS A 29 7.68 -3.79 3.93
C LYS A 29 6.47 -4.62 4.31
N SER A 30 5.41 -4.53 3.51
CA SER A 30 4.13 -5.20 3.75
C SER A 30 3.33 -5.31 2.46
N GLY A 31 2.36 -6.23 2.43
CA GLY A 31 1.45 -6.37 1.29
C GLY A 31 0.63 -5.10 1.01
N ALA A 32 0.28 -4.32 2.04
CA ALA A 32 -0.42 -3.05 1.85
C ALA A 32 0.49 -1.99 1.21
N ALA A 33 1.75 -1.89 1.63
CA ALA A 33 2.72 -1.00 1.00
C ALA A 33 2.91 -1.37 -0.49
N ALA A 34 3.12 -2.66 -0.79
CA ALA A 34 3.22 -3.14 -2.17
C ALA A 34 1.97 -2.82 -3.01
N HIS A 35 0.78 -2.89 -2.41
CA HIS A 35 -0.47 -2.53 -3.07
C HIS A 35 -0.55 -1.03 -3.38
N PHE A 36 -0.21 -0.15 -2.43
CA PHE A 36 -0.21 1.30 -2.65
C PHE A 36 0.85 1.74 -3.66
N GLU A 37 2.03 1.11 -3.63
CA GLU A 37 3.06 1.31 -4.65
C GLU A 37 2.56 0.88 -6.04
N ALA A 38 1.86 -0.26 -6.14
CA ALA A 38 1.29 -0.75 -7.38
C ALA A 38 0.23 0.20 -7.98
N GLU A 39 -0.62 0.82 -7.15
CA GLU A 39 -1.60 1.83 -7.62
C GLU A 39 -0.89 3.01 -8.29
N ILE A 40 0.08 3.62 -7.59
CA ILE A 40 0.84 4.78 -8.10
C ILE A 40 1.57 4.43 -9.39
N LEU A 41 2.22 3.25 -9.45
CA LEU A 41 2.93 2.80 -10.63
C LEU A 41 1.97 2.54 -11.80
N ALA A 42 0.80 1.92 -11.55
CA ALA A 42 -0.18 1.64 -12.60
C ALA A 42 -0.74 2.92 -13.23
N ASP A 43 -1.08 3.92 -12.42
CA ASP A 43 -1.56 5.23 -12.88
C ASP A 43 -0.49 5.94 -13.73
N ASN A 44 0.74 6.02 -13.22
CA ASN A 44 1.84 6.67 -13.93
C ASN A 44 2.22 5.95 -15.22
N LEU A 45 2.28 4.61 -15.21
CA LEU A 45 2.58 3.82 -16.41
C LEU A 45 1.49 4.01 -17.47
N THR A 46 0.22 4.08 -17.04
CA THR A 46 -0.91 4.36 -17.95
C THR A 46 -0.78 5.75 -18.58
N ALA A 47 -0.43 6.78 -17.81
CA ALA A 47 -0.18 8.13 -18.33
C ALA A 47 0.97 8.12 -19.35
N MET A 48 2.09 7.46 -19.03
CA MET A 48 3.23 7.34 -19.94
C MET A 48 2.87 6.65 -21.25
N LEU A 49 2.07 5.59 -21.21
CA LEU A 49 1.59 4.87 -22.40
C LEU A 49 0.69 5.74 -23.29
N ARG A 50 0.04 6.76 -22.72
CA ARG A 50 -0.78 7.75 -23.45
C ARG A 50 0.01 8.96 -23.94
N GLY A 51 1.31 9.04 -23.63
CA GLY A 51 2.14 10.22 -23.92
C GLY A 51 1.90 11.39 -22.98
N GLU A 52 1.26 11.15 -21.83
CA GLU A 52 1.02 12.13 -20.77
C GLU A 52 2.19 12.13 -19.77
N GLN A 53 2.35 13.22 -19.01
CA GLN A 53 3.38 13.27 -17.97
C GLN A 53 2.89 12.58 -16.67
N PRO A 54 3.68 11.66 -16.09
CA PRO A 54 3.32 11.00 -14.84
C PRO A 54 3.39 11.97 -13.65
N SER A 55 2.24 12.21 -13.01
CA SER A 55 2.11 13.15 -11.89
C SER A 55 1.93 12.49 -10.52
N HIS A 56 1.64 11.20 -10.47
CA HIS A 56 1.40 10.52 -9.18
C HIS A 56 2.73 10.29 -8.45
N ARG A 57 2.69 10.47 -7.12
CA ARG A 57 3.83 10.34 -6.23
C ARG A 57 3.43 9.46 -5.06
N TYR A 58 4.25 8.47 -4.77
CA TYR A 58 4.10 7.64 -3.59
C TYR A 58 4.59 8.39 -2.36
N ASP A 59 3.74 8.49 -1.34
CA ASP A 59 3.98 9.27 -0.13
C ASP A 59 4.56 8.45 1.02
N GLY A 60 4.89 7.17 0.76
CA GLY A 60 5.35 6.25 1.79
C GLY A 60 4.23 5.59 2.58
N SER A 61 2.99 5.62 2.08
CA SER A 61 1.83 5.02 2.75
C SER A 61 2.04 3.55 3.12
N VAL A 62 1.82 3.25 4.39
CA VAL A 62 1.86 1.90 4.96
C VAL A 62 0.63 1.66 5.83
N MET A 63 0.11 0.44 5.78
CA MET A 63 -0.93 -0.05 6.67
C MET A 63 -0.58 -1.46 7.15
N CYS A 64 -0.78 -1.76 8.44
CA CYS A 64 -0.52 -3.10 8.97
C CYS A 64 -1.55 -3.50 10.03
N PHE A 65 -1.99 -4.76 10.02
CA PHE A 65 -2.73 -5.33 11.16
C PHE A 65 -1.76 -5.91 12.20
N MET A 66 -1.65 -5.25 13.35
CA MET A 66 -0.76 -5.64 14.45
C MET A 66 -1.56 -6.27 15.59
N GLU A 67 -1.30 -7.55 15.88
CA GLU A 67 -1.90 -8.27 17.01
C GLU A 67 -1.22 -7.84 18.31
N VAL A 68 -2.00 -7.60 19.36
CA VAL A 68 -1.50 -7.23 20.69
C VAL A 68 -1.86 -8.26 21.77
N GLY A 69 -2.42 -9.40 21.38
CA GLY A 69 -2.88 -10.47 22.27
C GLY A 69 -4.35 -10.35 22.66
N GLU A 70 -4.86 -11.33 23.41
CA GLU A 70 -6.26 -11.37 23.89
C GLU A 70 -7.32 -11.18 22.80
N GLN A 71 -7.05 -11.68 21.60
CA GLN A 71 -7.90 -11.49 20.40
C GLN A 71 -8.13 -10.01 20.06
N ARG A 72 -7.17 -9.13 20.37
CA ARG A 72 -7.19 -7.72 20.02
C ARG A 72 -6.05 -7.40 19.06
N ALA A 73 -6.35 -6.57 18.09
CA ALA A 73 -5.36 -6.00 17.18
C ALA A 73 -5.53 -4.49 17.08
N THR A 74 -4.53 -3.82 16.54
CA THR A 74 -4.57 -2.42 16.12
C THR A 74 -4.19 -2.32 14.64
N LEU A 75 -4.49 -1.18 14.04
CA LEU A 75 -4.26 -0.88 12.63
C LEU A 75 -3.44 0.41 12.50
N PRO A 76 -2.10 0.38 12.72
CA PRO A 76 -1.27 1.53 12.44
C PRO A 76 -1.32 1.86 10.95
N LYS A 77 -1.56 3.13 10.65
CA LYS A 77 -1.45 3.75 9.32
C LYS A 77 -0.51 4.94 9.43
N PHE A 78 0.42 5.06 8.49
CA PHE A 78 1.46 6.10 8.49
C PHE A 78 2.05 6.26 7.10
N ASN A 79 2.78 7.35 6.89
CA ASN A 79 3.51 7.63 5.67
C ASN A 79 4.83 8.36 5.99
N TYR A 80 5.51 8.95 5.00
CA TYR A 80 6.79 9.64 5.24
C TYR A 80 6.68 10.85 6.17
N GLU A 81 5.54 11.53 6.18
CA GLU A 81 5.33 12.77 6.92
C GLU A 81 4.55 12.55 8.22
N HIS A 82 3.67 11.56 8.23
CA HIS A 82 2.75 11.28 9.31
C HIS A 82 3.20 10.02 10.06
N PRO A 83 3.80 10.17 11.26
CA PRO A 83 4.23 9.02 12.04
C PRO A 83 3.03 8.18 12.50
N PRO A 84 3.24 6.89 12.83
CA PRO A 84 2.17 5.98 13.23
C PRO A 84 1.43 6.48 14.47
N ARG A 85 0.12 6.69 14.31
CA ARG A 85 -0.84 6.95 15.40
C ARG A 85 -1.84 5.80 15.48
N PRO A 86 -1.45 4.66 16.06
CA PRO A 86 -2.30 3.48 16.07
C PRO A 86 -3.57 3.73 16.90
N PRO A 87 -4.75 3.31 16.41
CA PRO A 87 -5.97 3.35 17.21
C PRO A 87 -5.87 2.38 18.40
N ALA A 88 -6.72 2.60 19.40
CA ALA A 88 -6.82 1.70 20.55
C ALA A 88 -7.08 0.25 20.07
N PRO A 89 -6.36 -0.76 20.61
CA PRO A 89 -6.55 -2.13 20.17
C PRO A 89 -7.97 -2.63 20.43
N SER A 90 -8.54 -3.32 19.44
CA SER A 90 -9.91 -3.83 19.49
C SER A 90 -10.02 -5.25 18.94
N ARG A 91 -11.04 -5.98 19.38
CA ARG A 91 -11.39 -7.29 18.81
C ARG A 91 -11.87 -7.18 17.36
N LEU A 92 -12.41 -6.02 16.99
CA LEU A 92 -12.83 -5.75 15.61
C LEU A 92 -11.65 -5.87 14.66
N PHE A 93 -10.52 -5.21 14.94
CA PHE A 93 -9.34 -5.29 14.08
C PHE A 93 -8.75 -6.70 14.01
N HIS A 94 -8.84 -7.49 15.08
CA HIS A 94 -8.43 -8.89 15.07
C HIS A 94 -9.28 -9.72 14.10
N TRP A 95 -10.60 -9.60 14.19
CA TRP A 95 -11.51 -10.28 13.27
C TRP A 95 -11.41 -9.77 11.84
N MET A 96 -11.15 -8.48 11.63
CA MET A 96 -10.86 -7.93 10.30
C MET A 96 -9.60 -8.53 9.71
N LYS A 97 -8.52 -8.66 10.48
CA LYS A 97 -7.29 -9.33 10.04
C LYS A 97 -7.55 -10.78 9.66
N ALA A 98 -8.28 -11.52 10.51
CA ALA A 98 -8.60 -12.92 10.27
C ALA A 98 -9.46 -13.10 9.01
N ALA A 99 -10.48 -12.27 8.84
CA ALA A 99 -11.32 -12.24 7.64
C ALA A 99 -10.47 -11.90 6.40
N PHE A 100 -9.65 -10.86 6.47
CA PHE A 100 -8.77 -10.48 5.37
C PHE A 100 -7.87 -11.65 4.95
N GLY A 101 -7.18 -12.31 5.88
CA GLY A 101 -6.35 -13.47 5.56
C GLY A 101 -7.12 -14.62 4.91
N ARG A 102 -8.39 -14.83 5.29
CA ARG A 102 -9.25 -15.88 4.71
C ARG A 102 -9.73 -15.54 3.29
N PHE A 103 -10.07 -14.28 3.04
CA PHE A 103 -10.65 -13.84 1.77
C PHE A 103 -9.63 -13.28 0.78
N TYR A 104 -8.42 -12.96 1.22
CA TYR A 104 -7.37 -12.36 0.38
C TYR A 104 -7.07 -13.12 -0.91
N PRO A 105 -6.99 -14.47 -0.95
CA PRO A 105 -6.80 -15.19 -2.21
C PRO A 105 -7.90 -14.92 -3.23
N LEU A 106 -9.16 -14.89 -2.79
CA LEU A 106 -10.32 -14.58 -3.66
C LEU A 106 -10.30 -13.14 -4.17
N LEU A 107 -9.74 -12.22 -3.38
CA LEU A 107 -9.56 -10.83 -3.82
C LEU A 107 -8.50 -10.73 -4.93
N MET A 108 -7.45 -11.55 -4.87
CA MET A 108 -6.34 -11.56 -5.82
C MET A 108 -6.62 -12.36 -7.11
N GLU A 109 -7.58 -13.29 -7.10
CA GLU A 109 -8.01 -14.03 -8.30
C GLU A 109 -8.80 -13.17 -9.31
N GLY A 110 -8.95 -11.85 -9.07
CA GLY A 110 -9.60 -10.92 -10.00
C GLY A 110 -11.13 -10.99 -9.99
N THR A 111 -11.72 -11.81 -9.12
CA THR A 111 -13.18 -11.91 -8.92
C THR A 111 -13.76 -10.84 -7.98
N SER A 112 -12.92 -9.95 -7.44
CA SER A 112 -13.37 -8.90 -6.53
C SER A 112 -13.83 -7.63 -7.27
N PRO A 113 -14.92 -6.97 -6.84
CA PRO A 113 -15.29 -5.68 -7.40
C PRO A 113 -14.18 -4.66 -7.11
N ALA A 114 -13.70 -3.94 -8.14
CA ALA A 114 -12.70 -2.89 -8.02
C ALA A 114 -13.00 -1.86 -6.91
N ALA A 115 -14.28 -1.71 -6.55
CA ALA A 115 -14.77 -0.87 -5.45
C ALA A 115 -14.20 -1.24 -4.06
N VAL A 116 -13.80 -2.49 -3.81
CA VAL A 116 -13.27 -2.93 -2.50
C VAL A 116 -11.95 -2.24 -2.19
N PHE A 117 -11.05 -2.13 -3.17
CA PHE A 117 -9.74 -1.51 -2.99
C PHE A 117 -9.82 0.01 -3.00
N HIS A 118 -10.67 0.59 -3.87
CA HIS A 118 -10.92 2.03 -3.90
C HIS A 118 -11.50 2.58 -2.58
N THR A 119 -12.24 1.76 -1.83
CA THR A 119 -12.79 2.12 -0.50
C THR A 119 -11.72 2.02 0.61
N LEU A 120 -10.74 1.11 0.47
CA LEU A 120 -9.63 0.99 1.41
C LEU A 120 -8.62 2.15 1.30
N ARG A 121 -8.64 2.88 0.17
CA ARG A 121 -7.92 4.13 -0.06
C ARG A 121 -8.33 5.26 0.89
N GLY A 122 -9.42 5.13 1.66
CA GLY A 122 -9.92 6.10 2.66
C GLY A 122 -9.26 7.48 2.61
N ASP A 123 -9.85 8.41 1.84
CA ASP A 123 -9.41 9.79 1.59
C ASP A 123 -8.24 10.29 2.45
N TYR A 124 -7.02 10.10 1.95
CA TYR A 124 -5.77 10.62 2.51
C TYR A 124 -5.57 12.14 2.25
N HIS A 125 -6.68 12.90 2.14
CA HIS A 125 -6.69 14.34 1.85
C HIS A 125 -7.14 15.21 3.03
N ALA A 126 -6.97 14.74 4.27
CA ALA A 126 -7.22 15.53 5.48
C ALA A 126 -5.98 15.60 6.38
#